data_AF-A0A3L6J7K7-F1
#
_entry.id   AF-A0A3L6J7K7-F1
#
_cell.length_a   1.000
_cell.length_b   1.000
_cell.length_c   1.000
_cell.angle_alpha   90.00
_cell.angle_beta   90.00
_cell.angle_gamma   90.00
#
_symmetry.space_group_name_H-M   'P 1'
#
loop_
_entity.id
_entity.type
_entity.pdbx_description
1 polymer ?
#
loop_
_entity_poly.entity_id
_entity_poly.type
_entity_poly.pdbx_seq_one_letter_code
_entity_poly.pdbx_strand_id
1 'polypeptide(L)'
;MISQILPPLELIEYGIPAVLVGLVIGYAIGGSSRLSILKRVGLATVVCLVGSLMMSALLYVFLPVTIQTVLFGIISFTGGYVFGTVSHWSPPEVPASKPHVIFEPEDDEEFDREIDKALGRDR
;
A
#
# COMPACT_ATOMS: atom_id res chain seq x y z
N MET A 1 31.86 -20.68 5.75
CA MET A 1 30.81 -20.91 6.77
C MET A 1 29.43 -20.53 6.19
N ILE A 2 29.08 -21.07 5.02
CA ILE A 2 27.87 -20.74 4.23
C ILE A 2 27.13 -22.05 3.85
N SER A 3 27.09 -23.04 4.75
CA SER A 3 26.51 -24.34 4.42
C SER A 3 25.87 -25.00 5.64
N GLN A 4 24.90 -24.29 6.21
CA GLN A 4 23.74 -24.95 6.80
C GLN A 4 22.53 -24.37 6.08
N ILE A 5 22.26 -24.94 4.90
CA ILE A 5 20.97 -24.76 4.24
C ILE A 5 19.95 -25.32 5.23
N LEU A 6 18.88 -24.56 5.53
CA LEU A 6 17.81 -25.07 6.38
C LEU A 6 17.37 -26.45 5.88
N PRO A 7 17.09 -27.40 6.78
CA PRO A 7 16.47 -28.67 6.40
C PRO A 7 15.28 -28.40 5.46
N PRO A 8 15.12 -29.16 4.36
CA PRO A 8 14.07 -28.89 3.37
C PRO A 8 12.66 -28.80 3.98
N LEU A 9 12.43 -29.54 5.07
CA LEU A 9 11.17 -29.52 5.81
C LEU A 9 10.90 -28.16 6.46
N GLU A 10 11.90 -27.58 7.14
CA GLU A 10 11.78 -26.24 7.74
C GLU A 10 11.61 -25.16 6.65
N LEU A 11 12.26 -25.33 5.50
CA LEU A 11 12.10 -24.41 4.37
C LEU A 11 10.64 -24.33 3.89
N ILE A 12 9.98 -25.48 3.83
CA ILE A 12 8.58 -25.61 3.38
C ILE A 12 7.63 -25.08 4.46
N GLU A 13 7.83 -25.49 5.71
CA GLU A 13 6.97 -25.13 6.84
C GLU A 13 6.97 -23.63 7.13
N TYR A 14 8.12 -22.96 7.01
CA TYR A 14 8.22 -21.52 7.24
C TYR A 14 8.02 -20.71 5.96
N GLY A 15 8.58 -21.17 4.85
CA GLY A 15 8.60 -20.43 3.59
C GLY A 15 7.22 -20.35 2.95
N ILE A 16 6.49 -21.47 2.85
CA ILE A 16 5.20 -21.48 2.12
C ILE A 16 4.16 -20.58 2.81
N PRO A 17 3.91 -20.69 4.13
CA PRO A 17 2.93 -19.81 4.77
C PRO A 17 3.33 -18.35 4.66
N ALA A 18 4.62 -18.02 4.84
CA ALA A 18 5.11 -16.66 4.67
C ALA A 18 4.87 -16.12 3.26
N VAL A 19 5.18 -16.91 2.22
CA VAL A 19 4.91 -16.56 0.81
C VAL A 19 3.43 -16.34 0.59
N LEU A 20 2.56 -17.25 1.04
CA LEU A 20 1.12 -17.16 0.81
C LEU A 20 0.50 -15.92 1.47
N VAL A 21 0.86 -15.65 2.72
CA VAL A 21 0.38 -14.46 3.43
C VAL A 21 0.90 -13.19 2.76
N GLY A 22 2.18 -13.16 2.41
CA GLY A 22 2.77 -12.05 1.65
C GLY A 22 2.03 -11.81 0.33
N LEU A 23 1.74 -12.88 -0.43
CA LEU A 23 1.04 -12.84 -1.70
C LEU A 23 -0.36 -12.23 -1.59
N VAL A 24 -1.15 -12.68 -0.62
CA VAL A 24 -2.52 -12.16 -0.40
C VAL A 24 -2.48 -10.68 -0.07
N ILE A 25 -1.58 -10.26 0.82
CA ILE A 25 -1.47 -8.86 1.23
C ILE A 25 -0.96 -8.00 0.06
N GLY A 26 0.05 -8.48 -0.67
CA GLY A 26 0.57 -7.81 -1.85
C GLY A 26 -0.49 -7.64 -2.94
N TYR A 27 -1.28 -8.69 -3.20
CA TYR A 27 -2.39 -8.64 -4.13
C TYR A 27 -3.42 -7.56 -3.76
N ALA A 28 -3.83 -7.52 -2.48
CA ALA A 28 -4.80 -6.55 -1.98
C ALA A 28 -4.28 -5.10 -2.10
N ILE A 29 -3.01 -4.86 -1.79
CA ILE A 29 -2.41 -3.52 -1.85
C ILE A 29 -2.14 -3.10 -3.29
N GLY A 30 -1.65 -4.01 -4.13
CA GLY A 30 -1.42 -3.79 -5.56
C GLY A 30 -2.69 -3.35 -6.29
N GLY A 31 -3.82 -3.99 -5.97
CA GLY A 31 -5.12 -3.69 -6.59
C GLY A 31 -5.76 -2.37 -6.15
N SER A 32 -5.28 -1.75 -5.06
CA SER A 32 -5.93 -0.58 -4.47
C SER A 32 -5.63 0.71 -5.24
N SER A 33 -6.46 1.08 -6.20
CA SER A 33 -6.40 2.33 -6.99
C SER A 33 -6.37 3.61 -6.14
N ARG A 34 -6.92 3.56 -4.91
CA ARG A 34 -7.00 4.70 -3.98
C ARG A 34 -5.66 5.10 -3.34
N LEU A 35 -4.66 4.24 -3.41
CA LEU A 35 -3.35 4.49 -2.79
C LEU A 35 -2.38 5.07 -3.82
N SER A 36 -1.81 6.23 -3.49
CA SER A 36 -0.68 6.77 -4.26
C SER A 36 0.54 5.86 -4.16
N ILE A 37 1.40 5.89 -5.18
CA ILE A 37 2.60 5.03 -5.26
C ILE A 37 3.46 5.16 -4.01
N LEU A 38 3.68 6.39 -3.52
CA LEU A 38 4.45 6.64 -2.30
C LEU A 38 3.85 5.96 -1.07
N LYS A 39 2.52 6.01 -0.92
CA LYS A 39 1.80 5.34 0.18
C LYS A 39 1.89 3.82 0.06
N ARG A 40 1.84 3.26 -1.16
CA ARG A 40 2.00 1.82 -1.38
C ARG A 40 3.39 1.34 -1.00
N VAL A 41 4.44 2.09 -1.35
CA VAL A 41 5.83 1.76 -0.96
C VAL A 41 6.01 1.86 0.55
N GLY A 42 5.52 2.93 1.18
CA GLY A 42 5.58 3.06 2.64
C GLY A 42 4.84 1.95 3.36
N LEU A 43 3.64 1.60 2.89
CA LEU A 43 2.85 0.48 3.41
C LEU A 43 3.59 -0.86 3.21
N ALA A 44 4.23 -1.06 2.06
CA ALA A 44 5.03 -2.25 1.77
C ALA A 44 6.14 -2.44 2.81
N THR A 45 6.90 -1.37 3.11
CA THR A 45 7.98 -1.44 4.10
C THR A 45 7.45 -1.82 5.48
N VAL A 46 6.37 -1.18 5.93
CA VAL A 46 5.78 -1.47 7.25
C VAL A 46 5.22 -2.88 7.31
N VAL A 47 4.49 -3.30 6.27
CA VAL A 47 3.87 -4.64 6.18
C VAL A 47 4.93 -5.74 6.12
N CYS A 48 5.99 -5.58 5.34
CA CYS A 48 7.07 -6.56 5.29
C CYS A 48 7.80 -6.69 6.62
N LEU A 49 8.06 -5.57 7.31
CA LEU A 49 8.81 -5.58 8.57
C LEU A 49 7.94 -6.14 9.72
N VAL A 50 6.73 -5.63 9.89
CA VAL A 50 5.80 -6.07 10.95
C VAL A 50 5.23 -7.45 10.66
N GLY A 51 4.84 -7.72 9.42
CA GLY A 51 4.27 -9.01 9.01
C GLY A 51 5.25 -10.16 9.20
N SER A 52 6.52 -9.96 8.84
CA SER A 52 7.55 -11.00 9.04
C SER A 52 7.87 -11.23 10.52
N LEU A 53 7.87 -10.17 11.35
CA LEU A 53 8.01 -10.29 12.80
C LEU A 53 6.84 -11.05 13.42
N MET A 54 5.60 -10.73 13.02
CA MET A 54 4.40 -11.43 13.50
C MET A 54 4.40 -12.90 13.08
N MET A 55 4.75 -13.22 11.83
CA MET A 55 4.86 -14.61 11.37
C MET A 55 5.93 -15.37 12.14
N SER A 56 7.09 -14.75 12.39
CA SER A 56 8.16 -15.38 13.17
C SER A 56 7.73 -15.63 14.62
N ALA A 57 7.04 -14.68 15.25
CA ALA A 57 6.51 -14.84 16.60
C ALA A 57 5.42 -15.93 16.68
N LEU A 58 4.55 -16.02 15.67
CA LEU A 58 3.52 -17.05 15.60
C LEU A 58 4.14 -18.45 15.52
N LEU A 59 5.16 -18.61 14.69
CA LEU A 59 5.80 -19.91 14.45
C LEU A 59 6.72 -20.34 15.61
N TYR A 60 7.25 -19.39 16.38
CA TYR A 60 8.04 -19.67 17.60
C TYR A 60 7.31 -20.54 18.63
N VAL A 61 5.97 -20.51 18.64
CA VAL A 61 5.15 -21.32 19.55
C VAL A 61 5.19 -22.82 19.19
N PHE A 62 5.42 -23.14 17.91
CA PHE A 62 5.30 -24.51 17.39
C PHE A 62 6.65 -25.13 17.05
N LEU A 63 7.63 -24.32 16.70
CA LEU A 63 8.91 -24.77 16.16
C LEU A 63 10.06 -23.89 16.71
N PRO A 64 11.25 -24.46 16.90
CA PRO A 64 12.42 -23.68 17.30
C PRO A 64 12.78 -22.69 16.19
N VAL A 65 12.63 -21.39 16.47
CA VAL A 65 12.98 -20.33 15.52
C VAL A 65 14.44 -19.94 15.72
N THR A 66 15.24 -20.10 14.68
CA THR A 66 16.60 -19.56 14.62
C THR A 66 16.63 -18.24 13.84
N ILE A 67 17.72 -17.49 13.95
CA ILE A 67 17.92 -16.26 13.16
C ILE A 67 17.80 -16.53 11.65
N GLN A 68 18.25 -17.70 11.19
CA GLN A 68 18.20 -18.08 9.78
C GLN A 68 16.76 -18.28 9.31
N THR A 69 15.93 -18.89 10.15
CA THR A 69 14.50 -19.10 9.90
C THR A 69 13.75 -17.77 9.79
N VAL A 70 14.08 -16.79 10.66
CA VAL A 70 13.49 -15.44 10.60
C VAL A 70 13.88 -14.74 9.30
N LEU A 71 15.16 -14.77 8.93
CA LEU A 71 15.64 -14.18 7.68
C LEU A 71 14.96 -14.81 6.46
N PHE A 72 14.80 -16.14 6.46
CA PHE A 72 14.10 -16.84 5.40
C PHE A 72 12.62 -16.44 5.34
N GLY A 73 11.95 -16.37 6.49
CA GLY A 73 10.58 -15.88 6.59
C GLY A 73 10.41 -14.47 6.03
N ILE A 74 11.33 -13.56 6.34
CA ILE A 74 11.33 -12.19 5.80
C ILE A 74 11.44 -12.20 4.26
N ILE A 75 12.38 -12.98 3.72
CA ILE A 75 12.59 -13.05 2.27
C ILE A 75 11.38 -13.69 1.58
N SER A 76 10.86 -14.79 2.12
CA SER A 76 9.67 -15.49 1.62
C SER A 76 8.43 -14.59 1.64
N PHE A 77 8.17 -13.92 2.76
CA PHE A 77 7.07 -12.98 2.88
C PHE A 77 7.20 -11.82 1.89
N THR A 78 8.38 -11.20 1.84
CA THR A 78 8.66 -10.08 0.95
C THR A 78 8.54 -10.50 -0.51
N GLY A 79 9.04 -11.68 -0.88
CA GLY A 79 8.90 -12.24 -2.21
C GLY A 79 7.45 -12.46 -2.61
N GLY A 80 6.64 -13.05 -1.71
CA GLY A 80 5.19 -13.18 -1.90
C GLY A 80 4.51 -11.82 -2.08
N TYR A 81 4.83 -10.85 -1.22
CA TYR A 81 4.30 -9.50 -1.27
C TYR A 81 4.60 -8.80 -2.60
N VAL A 82 5.85 -8.81 -3.04
CA VAL A 82 6.27 -8.18 -4.29
C VAL A 82 5.56 -8.84 -5.46
N PHE A 83 5.53 -10.18 -5.50
CA PHE A 83 4.84 -10.91 -6.56
C PHE A 83 3.35 -10.59 -6.61
N GLY A 84 2.65 -10.63 -5.46
CA GLY A 84 1.23 -10.28 -5.36
C GLY A 84 0.96 -8.86 -5.83
N THR A 85 1.79 -7.90 -5.38
CA THR A 85 1.67 -6.48 -5.74
C THR A 85 1.85 -6.24 -7.23
N VAL A 86 2.87 -6.85 -7.84
CA VAL A 86 3.14 -6.72 -9.29
C VAL A 86 2.07 -7.41 -10.12
N SER A 87 1.61 -8.60 -9.69
CA SER A 87 0.60 -9.38 -10.43
C SER A 87 -0.75 -8.68 -10.54
N HIS A 88 -1.07 -7.79 -9.60
CA HIS A 88 -2.35 -7.10 -9.53
C HIS A 88 -2.19 -5.58 -9.43
N TRP A 89 -1.16 -5.03 -10.07
CA TRP A 89 -0.87 -3.60 -9.99
C TRP A 89 -1.94 -2.77 -10.71
N SER A 90 -2.77 -2.07 -9.94
CA SER A 90 -3.73 -1.09 -10.46
C SER A 90 -3.14 0.31 -10.40
N PRO A 91 -3.14 1.12 -11.47
CA PRO A 91 -2.61 2.48 -11.42
C PRO A 91 -3.41 3.36 -10.42
N PRO A 92 -2.79 4.37 -9.81
CA PRO A 92 -3.50 5.28 -8.91
C PRO A 92 -4.59 6.04 -9.66
N GLU A 93 -5.75 6.24 -9.04
CA GLU A 93 -6.78 7.14 -9.57
C GLU A 93 -6.21 8.56 -9.68
N VAL A 94 -6.26 9.13 -10.89
CA VAL A 94 -5.98 10.54 -11.10
C VAL A 94 -7.14 11.31 -10.46
N PRO A 95 -6.89 12.21 -9.48
CA PRO A 95 -7.97 13.00 -8.92
C PRO A 95 -8.62 13.78 -10.07
N ALA A 96 -9.93 13.63 -10.24
CA ALA A 96 -10.67 14.38 -11.26
C ALA A 96 -10.33 15.87 -11.05
N SER A 97 -9.74 16.50 -12.07
CA SER A 97 -9.54 17.94 -12.09
C SER A 97 -10.91 18.55 -11.82
N LYS A 98 -11.09 19.19 -10.66
CA LYS A 98 -12.31 19.95 -10.43
C LYS A 98 -12.33 21.03 -11.51
N PRO A 99 -13.30 21.02 -12.46
CA PRO A 99 -13.43 22.10 -13.40
C PRO A 99 -13.68 23.35 -12.56
N HIS A 100 -12.66 24.19 -12.48
CA HIS A 100 -12.78 25.55 -12.00
C HIS A 100 -13.50 26.24 -13.14
N VAL A 101 -14.83 26.32 -13.02
CA VAL A 101 -15.63 27.19 -13.87
C VAL A 101 -15.21 28.59 -13.45
N ILE A 102 -14.23 29.15 -14.15
CA ILE A 102 -13.93 30.57 -14.09
C ILE A 102 -15.09 31.20 -14.86
N PHE A 103 -16.06 31.74 -14.12
CA PHE A 103 -17.03 32.65 -14.70
C PHE A 103 -16.26 33.94 -15.00
N GLU A 104 -15.86 34.12 -16.25
CA GLU A 104 -15.53 35.45 -16.77
C GLU A 104 -16.88 36.06 -17.19
N PRO A 105 -17.50 36.94 -16.38
CA PRO A 105 -18.68 37.64 -16.84
C PRO A 105 -18.29 38.46 -18.07
N GLU A 106 -19.11 38.40 -19.13
CA GLU A 106 -18.90 39.24 -20.32
C GLU A 106 -19.12 40.73 -20.01
N ASP A 107 -19.75 41.03 -18.87
CA ASP A 107 -20.10 42.37 -18.41
C ASP A 107 -19.87 42.50 -16.89
N ASP A 108 -18.68 42.95 -16.51
CA ASP A 108 -18.27 43.15 -15.12
C ASP A 108 -19.23 44.08 -14.35
N GLU A 109 -19.83 45.06 -15.05
CA GLU A 109 -20.73 46.05 -14.45
C GLU A 109 -22.08 45.46 -14.01
N GLU A 110 -22.63 44.51 -14.77
CA GLU A 110 -23.88 43.85 -14.43
C GLU A 110 -23.70 42.87 -13.27
N PHE A 111 -22.55 42.19 -13.22
CA PHE A 111 -22.18 41.31 -12.12
C PHE A 111 -21.96 42.07 -10.81
N ASP A 112 -21.23 43.18 -10.84
CA ASP A 112 -21.00 44.04 -9.68
C ASP A 112 -22.32 44.62 -9.15
N ARG A 113 -23.23 45.01 -10.06
CA ARG A 113 -24.58 45.48 -9.69
C ARG A 113 -25.41 44.39 -9.00
N GLU A 114 -25.35 43.14 -9.45
CA GLU A 114 -26.05 42.04 -8.79
C GLU A 114 -25.45 41.70 -7.41
N ILE A 115 -24.14 41.78 -7.27
CA ILE A 115 -23.41 41.60 -6.01
C ILE A 115 -23.79 42.68 -5.00
N ASP A 116 -23.79 43.96 -5.38
CA ASP A 116 -24.11 45.07 -4.48
C ASP A 116 -25.59 45.04 -4.04
N LYS A 117 -26.48 44.61 -4.93
CA LYS A 117 -27.90 44.39 -4.62
C LYS A 117 -28.12 43.20 -3.67
N ALA A 118 -27.34 42.12 -3.80
CA ALA A 118 -27.38 40.97 -2.90
C ALA A 118 -26.77 41.27 -1.52
N LEU A 119 -25.75 42.13 -1.47
CA LEU A 119 -25.11 42.58 -0.23
C LEU A 119 -25.88 43.71 0.48
N GLY A 120 -26.96 44.22 -0.13
CA GLY A 120 -27.81 45.26 0.44
C GLY A 120 -27.09 46.60 0.63
N ARG A 121 -26.05 46.85 -0.19
CA ARG A 121 -25.30 48.12 -0.18
C ARG A 121 -26.04 49.26 -0.85
N ASP A 122 -27.02 48.95 -1.69
CA ASP A 122 -27.96 49.91 -2.26
C ASP A 122 -29.16 50.13 -1.32
N ARG A 123 -28.98 51.02 -0.34
CA ARG A 123 -30.07 51.73 0.35
C ARG A 123 -29.75 53.21 0.44
#